data_AF-A0A9E4N4N5-F1
#
_entry.id   AF-A0A9E4N4N5-F1
#
_cell.length_a   1.000
_cell.length_b   1.000
_cell.length_c   1.000
_cell.angle_alpha   90.00
_cell.angle_beta   90.00
_cell.angle_gamma   90.00
#
_symmetry.space_group_name_H-M   'P 1'
#
loop_
_entity.id
_entity.type
_entity.pdbx_description
1 polymer ?
#
loop_
_entity_poly.entity_id
_entity_poly.type
_entity_poly.pdbx_seq_one_letter_code
_entity_poly.pdbx_strand_id
1 'polypeptide(L)'
;DAWNLGGERVIGPDRCYDEMIDPPQGIFNNAEVVKALSEFEDWLRAHPHIGYTTSYVQFVKTLNMMLNAPFGALPMAHMNLYAIPDLQHMQQNRYAYRAGPDGRLPDPQEIIPLYNGMLQVSAATGELDAFVNTRTWDEGIIVGFVKTMDPKLTHQTILDIQGYLKQHQDDPGMALVSVGVKPGEEVVLQANGEQPEQRVVTDRSLSDKAPIGGFLGVTEATRDVAFKEWLNAPVATSLTVFLMTLIMFRSWTIALILISLCFITLMTQYGLGAYMTSIKEWSANLAFHVQVALSIAMGLGVDYGVYMVSRLREEIQVSARDWQQALQKTLETTGSAIVISMVVLLGSFIPLMNTELANLWSVSLYISEALIMDVLIALMVLPLVVYWLRPRFVFGRESV
;
A
#
# COMPACT_ATOMS: atom_id res chain seq x y z
N ASP A 1 -27.77 19.12 50.34
CA ASP A 1 -28.04 19.46 51.76
C ASP A 1 -27.36 18.44 52.67
N ALA A 2 -26.33 18.87 53.39
CA ALA A 2 -25.64 18.04 54.38
C ALA A 2 -25.66 18.77 55.74
N TRP A 3 -25.58 18.00 56.83
CA TRP A 3 -25.58 18.52 58.19
C TRP A 3 -24.35 17.98 58.91
N ASN A 4 -23.65 18.83 59.66
CA ASN A 4 -22.47 18.40 60.43
C ASN A 4 -22.88 17.71 61.75
N LEU A 5 -21.92 17.08 62.42
CA LEU A 5 -22.14 16.40 63.71
C LEU A 5 -22.57 17.35 64.85
N GLY A 6 -22.48 18.67 64.65
CA GLY A 6 -22.98 19.69 65.58
C GLY A 6 -24.43 20.12 65.31
N GLY A 7 -25.09 19.55 64.29
CA GLY A 7 -26.47 19.87 63.95
C GLY A 7 -26.65 21.16 63.15
N GLU A 8 -25.57 21.73 62.60
CA GLU A 8 -25.64 22.91 61.73
C GLU A 8 -25.80 22.49 60.26
N ARG A 9 -26.66 23.22 59.54
CA ARG A 9 -26.89 23.01 58.12
C ARG A 9 -25.67 23.51 57.34
N VAL A 10 -24.98 22.59 56.68
CA VAL A 10 -23.87 22.94 55.78
C VAL A 10 -24.44 23.13 54.39
N ILE A 11 -24.51 24.38 53.96
CA ILE A 11 -24.83 24.75 52.58
C ILE A 11 -23.53 24.57 51.79
N GLY A 12 -23.50 23.60 50.88
CA GLY A 12 -22.40 23.49 49.92
C GLY A 12 -22.33 24.74 49.04
N PRO A 13 -21.17 25.08 48.47
CA PRO A 13 -21.03 26.30 47.66
C PRO A 13 -22.09 26.38 46.55
N ASP A 14 -22.58 27.59 46.26
CA ASP A 14 -23.63 27.87 45.24
C ASP A 14 -23.25 27.41 43.82
N ARG A 15 -21.98 27.05 43.62
CA ARG A 15 -21.46 26.39 42.41
C ARG A 15 -20.70 25.13 42.82
N CYS A 16 -21.24 23.97 42.47
CA CYS A 16 -20.42 22.79 42.24
C CYS A 16 -19.76 22.97 40.86
N TYR A 17 -18.57 23.57 40.81
CA TYR A 17 -17.77 23.59 39.58
C TYR A 17 -16.30 23.41 39.95
N ASP A 18 -15.67 22.43 39.31
CA ASP A 18 -14.24 22.46 39.02
C ASP A 18 -14.00 23.69 38.13
N GLU A 19 -13.14 24.62 38.57
CA GLU A 19 -12.80 25.83 37.80
C GLU A 19 -11.84 25.52 36.64
N MET A 20 -11.33 24.29 36.56
CA MET A 20 -10.61 23.84 35.38
C MET A 20 -11.62 23.64 34.25
N ILE A 21 -11.44 24.40 33.17
CA ILE A 21 -12.04 24.04 31.88
C ILE A 21 -11.58 22.60 31.63
N ASP A 22 -12.52 21.66 31.63
CA ASP A 22 -12.21 20.27 31.29
C ASP A 22 -11.41 20.30 29.99
N PRO A 23 -10.25 19.63 29.94
CA PRO A 23 -9.50 19.56 28.69
C PRO A 23 -10.45 19.05 27.60
N PRO A 24 -10.36 19.56 26.36
CA PRO A 24 -11.22 19.13 25.27
C PRO A 24 -11.26 17.60 25.26
N GLN A 25 -12.46 17.07 25.54
CA GLN A 25 -12.68 15.64 25.61
C GLN A 25 -12.50 15.10 24.20
N GLY A 26 -11.61 14.12 24.04
CA GLY A 26 -11.26 13.64 22.71
C GLY A 26 -12.43 13.00 21.98
N ILE A 27 -12.37 12.96 20.65
CA ILE A 27 -13.49 12.55 19.78
C ILE A 27 -14.04 11.14 20.09
N PHE A 28 -13.21 10.26 20.65
CA PHE A 28 -13.59 8.90 21.07
C PHE A 28 -14.45 8.83 22.34
N ASN A 29 -14.70 9.96 23.02
CA ASN A 29 -15.69 10.05 24.08
C ASN A 29 -17.13 10.16 23.55
N ASN A 30 -17.31 10.50 22.27
CA ASN A 30 -18.64 10.64 21.67
C ASN A 30 -19.24 9.27 21.32
N ALA A 31 -20.38 8.94 21.92
CA ALA A 31 -21.07 7.67 21.70
C ALA A 31 -21.49 7.45 20.24
N GLU A 32 -21.83 8.50 19.49
CA GLU A 32 -22.17 8.40 18.06
C GLU A 32 -20.96 8.01 17.22
N VAL A 33 -19.78 8.55 17.54
CA VAL A 33 -18.51 8.21 16.88
C VAL A 33 -18.16 6.75 17.13
N VAL A 34 -18.18 6.31 18.40
CA VAL A 34 -17.85 4.92 18.76
C VAL A 34 -18.86 3.94 18.15
N LYS A 35 -20.14 4.31 18.08
CA LYS A 35 -21.18 3.53 17.39
C LYS A 35 -20.89 3.42 15.88
N ALA A 36 -20.61 4.52 15.20
CA ALA A 36 -20.30 4.51 13.77
C ALA A 36 -19.08 3.63 13.46
N LEU A 37 -18.02 3.72 14.27
CA LEU A 37 -16.84 2.87 14.14
C LEU A 37 -17.14 1.40 14.42
N SER A 38 -18.08 1.11 15.34
CA SER A 38 -18.59 -0.25 15.57
C SER A 38 -19.27 -0.83 14.35
N GLU A 39 -20.18 -0.06 13.75
CA GLU A 39 -20.92 -0.50 12.56
C GLU A 39 -19.98 -0.73 11.38
N PHE A 40 -19.00 0.17 11.19
CA PHE A 40 -17.94 -0.02 10.21
C PHE A 40 -17.12 -1.29 10.47
N GLU A 41 -16.73 -1.55 11.73
CA GLU A 41 -15.98 -2.76 12.06
C GLU A 41 -16.81 -4.04 11.84
N ASP A 42 -18.08 -4.04 12.23
CA ASP A 42 -18.99 -5.16 12.03
C ASP A 42 -19.21 -5.42 10.52
N TRP A 43 -19.28 -4.37 9.70
CA TRP A 43 -19.29 -4.47 8.24
C TRP A 43 -17.98 -5.05 7.70
N LEU A 44 -16.82 -4.55 8.15
CA LEU A 44 -15.51 -5.09 7.75
C LEU A 44 -15.42 -6.59 8.05
N ARG A 45 -15.88 -7.03 9.22
CA ARG A 45 -15.89 -8.45 9.62
C ARG A 45 -16.85 -9.32 8.80
N ALA A 46 -17.96 -8.75 8.35
CA ALA A 46 -18.89 -9.44 7.48
C ALA A 46 -18.36 -9.60 6.04
N HIS A 47 -17.34 -8.83 5.67
CA HIS A 47 -16.77 -8.84 4.33
C HIS A 47 -16.02 -10.17 4.04
N PRO A 48 -16.30 -10.87 2.93
CA PRO A 48 -15.71 -12.20 2.63
C PRO A 48 -14.18 -12.24 2.57
N HIS A 49 -13.55 -11.09 2.29
CA HIS A 49 -12.12 -10.96 2.07
C HIS A 49 -11.38 -10.21 3.20
N ILE A 50 -12.06 -9.94 4.31
CA ILE A 50 -11.43 -9.33 5.49
C ILE A 50 -11.49 -10.38 6.60
N GLY A 51 -10.32 -10.72 7.14
CA GLY A 51 -10.18 -11.85 8.05
C GLY A 51 -10.41 -11.48 9.50
N TYR A 52 -9.57 -10.58 10.01
CA TYR A 52 -9.57 -10.17 11.41
C TYR A 52 -9.50 -8.66 11.48
N THR A 53 -10.31 -8.07 12.34
CA THR A 53 -10.25 -6.65 12.70
C THR A 53 -10.01 -6.52 14.19
N THR A 54 -9.23 -5.52 14.58
CA THR A 54 -9.12 -5.04 15.95
C THR A 54 -9.16 -3.52 15.99
N SER A 55 -9.89 -3.00 16.96
CA SER A 55 -10.07 -1.56 17.15
C SER A 55 -10.34 -1.24 18.62
N TYR A 56 -10.20 0.03 18.95
CA TYR A 56 -10.62 0.59 20.23
C TYR A 56 -12.08 0.28 20.59
N VAL A 57 -12.97 0.17 19.60
CA VAL A 57 -14.39 -0.13 19.81
C VAL A 57 -14.59 -1.48 20.50
N GLN A 58 -13.75 -2.47 20.21
CA GLN A 58 -13.82 -3.77 20.89
C GLN A 58 -13.56 -3.68 22.38
N PHE A 59 -12.66 -2.79 22.79
CA PHE A 59 -12.39 -2.54 24.20
C PHE A 59 -13.65 -2.01 24.89
N VAL A 60 -14.32 -1.02 24.27
CA VAL A 60 -15.59 -0.46 24.77
C VAL A 60 -16.68 -1.53 24.85
N LYS A 61 -16.87 -2.34 23.80
CA LYS A 61 -17.83 -3.47 23.79
C LYS A 61 -17.52 -4.48 24.92
N THR A 62 -16.24 -4.77 25.14
CA THR A 62 -15.78 -5.71 26.17
C THR A 62 -16.05 -5.17 27.57
N LEU A 63 -15.71 -3.91 27.84
CA LEU A 63 -16.00 -3.25 29.11
C LEU A 63 -17.50 -3.20 29.38
N ASN A 64 -18.30 -2.82 28.37
CA ASN A 64 -19.74 -2.78 28.50
C ASN A 64 -20.31 -4.13 28.96
N MET A 65 -19.87 -5.22 28.33
CA MET A 65 -20.26 -6.57 28.70
C MET A 65 -19.76 -6.96 30.10
N MET A 66 -18.50 -6.66 30.44
CA MET A 66 -17.91 -7.04 31.74
C MET A 66 -18.54 -6.30 32.91
N LEU A 67 -18.85 -5.01 32.75
CA LEU A 67 -19.31 -4.15 33.83
C LEU A 67 -20.82 -4.24 34.06
N ASN A 68 -21.60 -4.55 33.01
CA ASN A 68 -23.05 -4.65 33.11
C ASN A 68 -23.56 -6.10 33.17
N ALA A 69 -22.68 -7.10 33.10
CA ALA A 69 -23.06 -8.49 33.36
C ALA A 69 -23.56 -8.66 34.82
N PRO A 70 -24.59 -9.49 35.06
CA PRO A 70 -25.07 -9.80 36.41
C PRO A 70 -23.94 -10.30 37.32
N PHE A 71 -23.96 -9.90 38.59
CA PHE A 71 -22.92 -10.28 39.55
C PHE A 71 -22.83 -11.81 39.68
N GLY A 72 -21.63 -12.37 39.47
CA GLY A 72 -21.36 -13.80 39.52
C GLY A 72 -21.65 -14.57 38.22
N ALA A 73 -22.19 -13.92 37.18
CA ALA A 73 -22.34 -14.52 35.86
C ALA A 73 -21.05 -14.38 35.04
N LEU A 74 -20.75 -15.37 34.20
CA LEU A 74 -19.66 -15.28 33.24
C LEU A 74 -20.02 -14.28 32.13
N PRO A 75 -19.16 -13.30 31.80
CA PRO A 75 -19.46 -12.32 30.74
C PRO A 75 -19.80 -12.97 29.40
N MET A 76 -19.15 -14.09 29.05
CA MET A 76 -19.43 -14.83 27.81
C MET A 76 -20.84 -15.44 27.74
N ALA A 77 -21.56 -15.55 28.86
CA ALA A 77 -22.97 -15.95 28.87
C ALA A 77 -23.93 -14.79 28.50
N HIS A 78 -23.41 -13.56 28.41
CA HIS A 78 -24.16 -12.33 28.15
C HIS A 78 -23.63 -11.59 26.91
N MET A 79 -23.39 -12.32 25.82
CA MET A 79 -22.95 -11.76 24.54
C MET A 79 -23.91 -10.70 23.98
N ASN A 80 -25.17 -10.68 24.43
CA ASN A 80 -26.12 -9.63 24.10
C ASN A 80 -25.71 -8.25 24.65
N LEU A 81 -24.75 -8.17 25.59
CA LEU A 81 -24.17 -6.92 26.10
C LEU A 81 -22.84 -6.55 25.42
N TYR A 82 -22.33 -7.38 24.52
CA TYR A 82 -21.13 -7.09 23.71
C TYR A 82 -21.49 -6.13 22.56
N ALA A 83 -21.83 -4.89 22.92
CA ALA A 83 -22.18 -3.83 21.99
C ALA A 83 -21.80 -2.46 22.58
N ILE A 84 -21.90 -1.41 21.76
CA ILE A 84 -21.78 -0.05 22.25
C ILE A 84 -23.05 0.31 23.02
N PRO A 85 -22.95 0.89 24.24
CA PRO A 85 -24.10 1.23 25.08
C PRO A 85 -24.84 2.46 24.54
N ASP A 86 -25.46 2.34 23.36
CA ASP A 86 -26.36 3.36 22.83
C ASP A 86 -27.76 3.27 23.47
N LEU A 87 -28.59 4.31 23.27
CA LEU A 87 -29.88 4.39 23.94
C LEU A 87 -30.81 3.21 23.56
N GLN A 88 -30.77 2.78 22.29
CA GLN A 88 -31.59 1.68 21.80
C GLN A 88 -31.18 0.34 22.43
N HIS A 89 -29.88 0.06 22.45
CA HIS A 89 -29.30 -1.13 23.06
C HIS A 89 -29.58 -1.17 24.56
N MET A 90 -29.43 -0.04 25.26
CA MET A 90 -29.72 0.05 26.69
C MET A 90 -31.20 -0.16 27.01
N GLN A 91 -32.10 0.32 26.16
CA GLN A 91 -33.53 0.07 26.31
C GLN A 91 -33.88 -1.41 26.15
N GLN A 92 -33.26 -2.10 25.18
CA GLN A 92 -33.45 -3.54 24.96
C GLN A 92 -32.89 -4.38 26.11
N ASN A 93 -31.81 -3.92 26.73
CA ASN A 93 -31.10 -4.63 27.80
C ASN A 93 -31.23 -3.92 29.16
N ARG A 94 -32.40 -3.35 29.45
CA ARG A 94 -32.65 -2.50 30.63
C ARG A 94 -32.33 -3.16 31.98
N TYR A 95 -32.29 -4.50 32.03
CA TYR A 95 -31.92 -5.26 33.22
C TYR A 95 -30.44 -5.11 33.60
N ALA A 96 -29.58 -4.81 32.62
CA ALA A 96 -28.13 -4.75 32.78
C ALA A 96 -27.66 -3.34 33.19
N TYR A 97 -28.35 -2.32 32.71
CA TYR A 97 -28.03 -0.93 32.99
C TYR A 97 -28.83 -0.45 34.22
N ARG A 98 -28.13 -0.04 35.27
CA ARG A 98 -28.77 0.45 36.50
C ARG A 98 -29.49 1.76 36.19
N ALA A 99 -30.82 1.70 36.20
CA ALA A 99 -31.62 2.90 36.16
C ALA A 99 -31.43 3.70 37.46
N GLY A 100 -31.40 5.04 37.36
CA GLY A 100 -31.32 5.92 38.52
C GLY A 100 -32.50 5.73 39.49
N PRO A 101 -32.51 6.42 40.65
CA PRO A 101 -33.62 6.35 41.62
C PRO A 101 -35.00 6.69 41.00
N ASP A 102 -35.00 7.39 39.87
CA ASP A 102 -36.14 7.81 39.07
C ASP A 102 -36.48 6.85 37.91
N GLY A 103 -35.78 5.73 37.78
CA GLY A 103 -36.03 4.72 36.74
C GLY A 103 -35.54 5.10 35.34
N ARG A 104 -34.80 6.21 35.20
CA ARG A 104 -34.19 6.64 33.93
C ARG A 104 -32.89 5.89 33.65
N LEU A 105 -32.70 5.54 32.38
CA LEU A 105 -31.44 4.97 31.90
C LEU A 105 -30.35 6.06 31.89
N PRO A 106 -29.08 5.70 32.18
CA PRO A 106 -27.95 6.61 32.04
C PRO A 106 -27.78 7.07 30.58
N ASP A 107 -27.24 8.28 30.40
CA ASP A 107 -26.97 8.83 29.07
C ASP A 107 -25.78 8.09 28.44
N PRO A 108 -25.91 7.55 27.20
CA PRO A 108 -24.78 6.99 26.47
C PRO A 108 -23.55 7.90 26.44
N GLN A 109 -23.76 9.21 26.34
CA GLN A 109 -22.70 10.21 26.25
C GLN A 109 -21.95 10.42 27.58
N GLU A 110 -22.46 9.86 28.69
CA GLU A 110 -21.77 9.85 29.99
C GLU A 110 -21.07 8.49 30.26
N ILE A 111 -21.57 7.41 29.68
CA ILE A 111 -21.03 6.05 29.88
C ILE A 111 -19.69 5.87 29.16
N ILE A 112 -19.59 6.31 27.90
CA ILE A 112 -18.36 6.17 27.12
C ILE A 112 -17.18 6.90 27.78
N PRO A 113 -17.30 8.18 28.20
CA PRO A 113 -16.25 8.84 28.96
C PRO A 113 -15.86 8.11 30.25
N LEU A 114 -16.80 7.48 30.96
CA LEU A 114 -16.51 6.70 32.16
C LEU A 114 -15.62 5.49 31.84
N TYR A 115 -15.89 4.80 30.73
CA TYR A 115 -15.07 3.67 30.26
C TYR A 115 -13.65 4.12 29.91
N ASN A 116 -13.54 5.26 29.23
CA ASN A 116 -12.28 5.84 28.83
C ASN A 116 -11.48 6.31 30.06
N GLY A 117 -12.16 6.89 31.06
CA GLY A 117 -11.56 7.27 32.34
C GLY A 117 -11.04 6.07 33.13
N MET A 118 -11.76 4.94 33.16
CA MET A 118 -11.25 3.71 33.78
C MET A 118 -10.00 3.19 33.08
N LEU A 119 -9.96 3.24 31.74
CA LEU A 119 -8.77 2.88 30.98
C LEU A 119 -7.58 3.77 31.36
N GLN A 120 -7.81 5.09 31.46
CA GLN A 120 -6.76 6.05 31.82
C GLN A 120 -6.21 5.85 33.24
N VAL A 121 -7.07 5.52 34.21
CA VAL A 121 -6.64 5.26 35.60
C VAL A 121 -5.94 3.89 35.73
N SER A 122 -6.26 2.94 34.84
CA SER A 122 -5.73 1.57 34.91
C SER A 122 -4.48 1.36 34.06
N ALA A 123 -4.17 2.25 33.13
CA ALA A 123 -3.00 2.17 32.25
C ALA A 123 -1.81 2.93 32.86
N ALA A 124 -0.62 2.32 32.82
CA ALA A 124 0.62 3.01 33.16
C ALA A 124 1.01 4.00 32.04
N THR A 125 1.87 4.97 32.37
CA THR A 125 2.39 5.94 31.40
C THR A 125 3.04 5.21 30.22
N GLY A 126 2.52 5.44 29.00
CA GLY A 126 3.00 4.82 27.76
C GLY A 126 2.32 3.49 27.37
N GLU A 127 1.46 2.89 28.21
CA GLU A 127 0.71 1.69 27.81
C GLU A 127 -0.42 1.98 26.81
N LEU A 128 -1.01 3.18 26.90
CA LEU A 128 -1.99 3.68 25.94
C LEU A 128 -1.40 3.87 24.55
N ASP A 129 -0.12 4.25 24.45
CA ASP A 129 0.61 4.44 23.18
C ASP A 129 0.65 3.16 22.32
N ALA A 130 0.48 1.99 22.94
CA ALA A 130 0.45 0.70 22.25
C ALA A 130 -0.92 0.35 21.64
N PHE A 131 -2.02 0.85 22.21
CA PHE A 131 -3.39 0.61 21.71
C PHE A 131 -3.80 1.62 20.65
N VAL A 132 -3.30 2.83 20.82
CA VAL A 132 -3.63 3.99 20.03
C VAL A 132 -2.29 4.72 19.95
N ASN A 133 -1.56 4.62 18.84
CA ASN A 133 -0.27 5.29 18.64
C ASN A 133 -0.49 6.81 18.52
N THR A 134 -1.03 7.40 19.58
CA THR A 134 -1.77 8.65 19.53
C THR A 134 -1.50 9.46 20.76
N ARG A 135 -1.10 10.71 20.56
CA ARG A 135 -0.73 11.62 21.65
C ARG A 135 -1.96 12.16 22.37
N THR A 136 -3.15 12.00 21.79
CA THR A 136 -4.45 12.46 22.31
C THR A 136 -5.57 11.45 22.01
N TRP A 137 -6.70 11.60 22.71
CA TRP A 137 -7.94 10.83 22.47
C TRP A 137 -8.70 11.25 21.19
N ASP A 138 -8.04 11.95 20.26
CA ASP A 138 -8.62 12.39 18.98
C ASP A 138 -8.20 11.53 17.80
N GLU A 139 -7.26 10.61 18.01
CA GLU A 139 -6.72 9.75 16.98
C GLU A 139 -7.03 8.30 17.35
N GLY A 140 -7.15 7.42 16.34
CA GLY A 140 -7.46 6.02 16.57
C GLY A 140 -6.99 5.12 15.43
N ILE A 141 -6.71 3.86 15.75
CA ILE A 141 -6.26 2.86 14.76
C ILE A 141 -7.27 1.72 14.70
N ILE A 142 -7.77 1.46 13.50
CA ILE A 142 -8.45 0.21 13.16
C ILE A 142 -7.45 -0.64 12.40
N VAL A 143 -7.10 -1.79 12.96
CA VAL A 143 -6.23 -2.77 12.30
C VAL A 143 -7.12 -3.82 11.67
N GLY A 144 -7.01 -4.00 10.36
CA GLY A 144 -7.72 -5.03 9.62
C GLY A 144 -6.78 -5.79 8.70
N PHE A 145 -6.98 -7.11 8.59
CA PHE A 145 -6.22 -7.95 7.66
C PHE A 145 -7.09 -8.36 6.48
N VAL A 146 -6.70 -7.92 5.27
CA VAL A 146 -7.27 -8.45 4.03
C VAL A 146 -6.78 -9.89 3.87
N LYS A 147 -7.72 -10.84 3.85
CA LYS A 147 -7.48 -12.29 3.84
C LYS A 147 -7.51 -12.83 2.40
N THR A 148 -6.87 -12.13 1.47
CA THR A 148 -6.71 -12.59 0.09
C THR A 148 -5.37 -12.10 -0.47
N MET A 149 -4.72 -12.98 -1.25
CA MET A 149 -3.52 -12.66 -2.04
C MET A 149 -3.87 -12.45 -3.52
N ASP A 150 -5.14 -12.57 -3.91
CA ASP A 150 -5.58 -12.31 -5.28
C ASP A 150 -5.63 -10.78 -5.52
N PRO A 151 -4.80 -10.22 -6.44
CA PRO A 151 -4.74 -8.78 -6.66
C PRO A 151 -6.07 -8.15 -7.06
N LYS A 152 -6.95 -8.89 -7.77
CA LYS A 152 -8.26 -8.39 -8.18
C LYS A 152 -9.21 -8.31 -6.99
N LEU A 153 -9.23 -9.34 -6.15
CA LEU A 153 -10.07 -9.36 -4.96
C LEU A 153 -9.59 -8.37 -3.91
N THR A 154 -8.27 -8.20 -3.77
CA THR A 154 -7.68 -7.18 -2.89
C THR A 154 -8.10 -5.78 -3.34
N HIS A 155 -7.97 -5.46 -4.64
CA HIS A 155 -8.43 -4.19 -5.18
C HIS A 155 -9.93 -3.97 -4.97
N GLN A 156 -10.76 -4.99 -5.24
CA GLN A 156 -12.20 -4.91 -5.01
C GLN A 156 -12.54 -4.65 -3.53
N THR A 157 -11.88 -5.36 -2.62
CA THR A 157 -12.05 -5.15 -1.16
C THR A 157 -11.75 -3.71 -0.76
N ILE A 158 -10.71 -3.11 -1.35
CA ILE A 158 -10.35 -1.71 -1.08
C ILE A 158 -11.41 -0.76 -1.63
N LEU A 159 -11.90 -1.00 -2.85
CA LEU A 159 -13.01 -0.23 -3.42
C LEU A 159 -14.29 -0.35 -2.57
N ASP A 160 -14.59 -1.53 -2.04
CA ASP A 160 -15.74 -1.75 -1.17
C ASP A 160 -15.59 -0.96 0.14
N ILE A 161 -14.40 -0.93 0.74
CA ILE A 161 -14.10 -0.10 1.91
C ILE A 161 -14.28 1.39 1.57
N GLN A 162 -13.73 1.85 0.45
CA GLN A 162 -13.89 3.24 0.00
C GLN A 162 -15.35 3.59 -0.26
N GLY A 163 -16.11 2.66 -0.83
CA GLY A 163 -17.54 2.78 -1.07
C GLY A 163 -18.33 2.92 0.23
N TYR A 164 -18.04 2.08 1.23
CA TYR A 164 -18.66 2.18 2.55
C TYR A 164 -18.38 3.55 3.19
N LEU A 165 -17.11 3.97 3.22
CA LEU A 165 -16.70 5.24 3.82
C LEU A 165 -17.36 6.44 3.13
N LYS A 166 -17.50 6.40 1.80
CA LYS A 166 -18.17 7.45 1.04
C LYS A 166 -19.69 7.46 1.26
N GLN A 167 -20.31 6.29 1.37
CA GLN A 167 -21.75 6.18 1.62
C GLN A 167 -22.14 6.70 3.01
N HIS A 168 -21.31 6.45 4.02
CA HIS A 168 -21.58 6.79 5.42
C HIS A 168 -20.88 8.10 5.83
N GLN A 169 -20.30 8.87 4.90
CA GLN A 169 -19.52 10.07 5.22
C GLN A 169 -20.33 11.16 5.96
N ASP A 170 -21.65 11.18 5.73
CA ASP A 170 -22.58 12.18 6.28
C ASP A 170 -23.34 11.67 7.51
N ASP A 171 -23.05 10.43 7.96
CA ASP A 171 -23.68 9.88 9.16
C ASP A 171 -23.17 10.58 10.42
N PRO A 172 -24.02 10.76 11.46
CA PRO A 172 -23.69 11.60 12.62
C PRO A 172 -22.32 11.32 13.27
N GLY A 173 -21.95 10.04 13.41
CA GLY A 173 -20.66 9.64 13.96
C GLY A 173 -19.50 9.65 12.96
N MET A 174 -19.73 9.24 11.71
CA MET A 174 -18.69 9.19 10.67
C MET A 174 -18.28 10.58 10.16
N ALA A 175 -19.22 11.53 10.10
CA ALA A 175 -18.96 12.91 9.68
C ALA A 175 -17.96 13.65 10.59
N LEU A 176 -17.83 13.18 11.82
CA LEU A 176 -16.90 13.71 12.82
C LEU A 176 -15.50 13.09 12.74
N VAL A 177 -15.31 12.03 11.93
CA VAL A 177 -14.05 11.30 11.81
C VAL A 177 -13.43 11.54 10.44
N SER A 178 -12.10 11.68 10.41
CA SER A 178 -11.33 11.65 9.16
C SER A 178 -10.59 10.33 9.06
N VAL A 179 -10.75 9.62 7.93
CA VAL A 179 -9.98 8.41 7.63
C VAL A 179 -8.88 8.76 6.64
N GLY A 180 -7.61 8.54 6.99
CA GLY A 180 -6.49 8.93 6.14
C GLY A 180 -6.37 10.45 5.94
N VAL A 181 -5.76 10.85 4.84
CA VAL A 181 -5.50 12.26 4.51
C VAL A 181 -6.45 12.72 3.41
N LYS A 182 -7.15 13.84 3.62
CA LYS A 182 -8.10 14.35 2.64
C LYS A 182 -7.39 14.94 1.41
N PRO A 183 -8.00 14.90 0.22
CA PRO A 183 -7.44 15.57 -0.96
C PRO A 183 -7.30 17.09 -0.76
N GLY A 184 -6.13 17.64 -1.09
CA GLY A 184 -5.82 19.07 -0.90
C GLY A 184 -5.47 19.47 0.53
N GLU A 185 -5.37 18.52 1.46
CA GLU A 185 -4.92 18.74 2.83
C GLU A 185 -3.39 18.90 2.88
N GLU A 186 -2.92 19.84 3.68
CA GLU A 186 -1.50 20.07 3.91
C GLU A 186 -1.04 19.17 5.07
N VAL A 187 -0.24 18.15 4.75
CA VAL A 187 0.36 17.26 5.75
C VAL A 187 1.76 17.73 6.06
N VAL A 188 2.03 17.93 7.35
CA VAL A 188 3.38 18.17 7.86
C VAL A 188 4.01 16.84 8.18
N LEU A 189 4.95 16.39 7.34
CA LEU A 189 5.76 15.22 7.62
C LEU A 189 6.84 15.63 8.62
N GLN A 190 6.63 15.27 9.89
CA GLN A 190 7.67 15.38 10.91
C GLN A 190 8.65 14.21 10.75
N ALA A 191 9.86 14.51 10.28
CA ALA A 191 10.94 13.54 10.31
C ALA A 191 11.50 13.46 11.74
N ASN A 192 11.90 12.27 12.18
CA ASN A 192 12.55 12.10 13.48
C ASN A 192 13.85 12.94 13.54
N GLY A 193 13.80 14.03 14.31
CA GLY A 193 14.93 14.69 14.96
C GLY A 193 15.87 15.56 14.11
N GLU A 194 16.12 15.26 12.84
CA GLU A 194 17.21 15.91 12.07
C GLU A 194 16.86 16.43 10.68
N GLN A 195 15.68 16.13 10.12
CA GLN A 195 15.27 16.69 8.81
C GLN A 195 14.23 17.81 8.98
N PRO A 196 14.30 18.86 8.13
CA PRO A 196 13.31 19.93 8.15
C PRO A 196 11.91 19.38 7.90
N GLU A 197 10.92 19.99 8.55
CA GLU A 197 9.50 19.68 8.33
C GLU A 197 9.18 19.78 6.84
N GLN A 198 8.79 18.65 6.24
CA GLN A 198 8.40 18.63 4.84
C GLN A 198 6.88 18.77 4.75
N ARG A 199 6.43 19.84 4.11
CA ARG A 199 5.00 20.09 3.88
C ARG A 199 4.60 19.53 2.53
N VAL A 200 3.68 18.58 2.54
CA VAL A 200 3.15 17.95 1.33
C VAL A 200 1.67 18.24 1.26
N VAL A 201 1.24 18.90 0.19
CA VAL A 201 -0.18 19.07 -0.11
C VAL A 201 -0.63 17.85 -0.90
N THR A 202 -1.63 17.14 -0.42
CA THR A 202 -2.17 15.98 -1.14
C THR A 202 -2.82 16.41 -2.46
N ASP A 203 -2.66 15.58 -3.48
CA ASP A 203 -3.24 15.84 -4.79
C ASP A 203 -4.77 15.88 -4.70
N ARG A 204 -5.37 16.91 -5.30
CA ARG A 204 -6.83 17.09 -5.39
C ARG A 204 -7.47 16.17 -6.42
N SER A 205 -6.66 15.52 -7.26
CA SER A 205 -7.13 14.58 -8.30
C SER A 205 -7.83 13.33 -7.73
N LEU A 206 -7.68 13.05 -6.44
CA LEU A 206 -8.25 11.88 -5.75
C LEU A 206 -9.65 12.11 -5.16
N SER A 207 -10.35 13.18 -5.55
CA SER A 207 -11.66 13.60 -5.02
C SER A 207 -12.74 12.50 -5.03
N ASP A 208 -12.66 11.53 -5.92
CA ASP A 208 -13.74 10.55 -6.10
C ASP A 208 -13.67 9.35 -5.15
N LYS A 209 -12.52 9.12 -4.50
CA LYS A 209 -12.26 7.98 -3.63
C LYS A 209 -12.14 8.44 -2.17
N ALA A 210 -12.72 7.67 -1.25
CA ALA A 210 -12.49 7.92 0.17
C ALA A 210 -11.00 7.69 0.51
N PRO A 211 -10.37 8.59 1.28
CA PRO A 211 -8.97 8.45 1.64
C PRO A 211 -8.75 7.22 2.53
N ILE A 212 -7.73 6.42 2.19
CA ILE A 212 -7.28 5.27 2.98
C ILE A 212 -5.78 5.41 3.15
N GLY A 213 -5.33 5.35 4.40
CA GLY A 213 -3.92 5.43 4.77
C GLY A 213 -3.27 4.06 5.02
N GLY A 214 -2.06 4.09 5.60
CA GLY A 214 -1.33 2.90 5.99
C GLY A 214 -0.82 2.04 4.83
N PHE A 215 -0.31 0.85 5.15
CA PHE A 215 0.26 -0.07 4.15
C PHE A 215 -0.72 -0.42 3.03
N LEU A 216 -2.01 -0.56 3.37
CA LEU A 216 -3.08 -0.85 2.41
C LEU A 216 -3.28 0.33 1.42
N GLY A 217 -3.40 1.56 1.95
CA GLY A 217 -3.52 2.77 1.13
C GLY A 217 -2.31 2.99 0.23
N VAL A 218 -1.10 2.80 0.75
CA VAL A 218 0.13 2.89 -0.04
C VAL A 218 0.14 1.87 -1.17
N THR A 219 -0.19 0.61 -0.87
CA THR A 219 -0.22 -0.49 -1.85
C THR A 219 -1.24 -0.23 -2.97
N GLU A 220 -2.42 0.30 -2.63
CA GLU A 220 -3.43 0.68 -3.63
C GLU A 220 -2.98 1.88 -4.46
N ALA A 221 -2.36 2.89 -3.85
CA ALA A 221 -1.85 4.05 -4.56
C ALA A 221 -0.75 3.66 -5.55
N THR A 222 0.20 2.80 -5.16
CA THR A 222 1.21 2.25 -6.07
C THR A 222 0.59 1.40 -7.17
N ARG A 223 -0.45 0.62 -6.86
CA ARG A 223 -1.21 -0.16 -7.86
C ARG A 223 -1.87 0.76 -8.89
N ASP A 224 -2.57 1.81 -8.46
CA ASP A 224 -3.27 2.74 -9.34
C ASP A 224 -2.29 3.43 -10.31
N VAL A 225 -1.14 3.89 -9.82
CA VAL A 225 -0.09 4.47 -10.66
C VAL A 225 0.47 3.42 -11.62
N ALA A 226 0.76 2.21 -11.15
CA ALA A 226 1.29 1.16 -12.00
C ALA A 226 0.31 0.75 -13.12
N PHE A 227 -0.98 0.65 -12.81
CA PHE A 227 -2.03 0.36 -13.81
C PHE A 227 -2.36 1.53 -14.73
N LYS A 228 -2.07 2.77 -14.33
CA LYS A 228 -2.15 3.92 -15.24
C LYS A 228 -0.97 3.96 -16.20
N GLU A 229 0.22 3.68 -15.68
CA GLU A 229 1.48 3.80 -16.42
C GLU A 229 1.90 2.50 -17.12
N TRP A 230 1.15 1.40 -16.95
CA TRP A 230 1.50 0.08 -17.48
C TRP A 230 1.87 0.11 -18.96
N LEU A 231 1.15 0.89 -19.77
CA LEU A 231 1.43 1.04 -21.21
C LEU A 231 2.19 2.34 -21.51
N ASN A 232 1.84 3.44 -20.83
CA ASN A 232 2.40 4.75 -21.10
C ASN A 232 3.91 4.79 -20.88
N ALA A 233 4.38 4.22 -19.76
CA ALA A 233 5.81 4.17 -19.44
C ALA A 233 6.62 3.38 -20.47
N PRO A 234 6.32 2.11 -20.79
CA PRO A 234 7.06 1.39 -21.83
C PRO A 234 6.96 2.02 -23.22
N VAL A 235 5.82 2.62 -23.59
CA VAL A 235 5.69 3.33 -24.88
C VAL A 235 6.59 4.56 -24.91
N ALA A 236 6.59 5.38 -23.86
CA ALA A 236 7.45 6.57 -23.76
C ALA A 236 8.94 6.18 -23.78
N THR A 237 9.33 5.14 -23.03
CA THR A 237 10.69 4.60 -23.04
C THR A 237 11.07 4.06 -24.41
N SER A 238 10.20 3.26 -25.04
CA SER A 238 10.45 2.70 -26.38
C SER A 238 10.58 3.78 -27.44
N LEU A 239 9.77 4.85 -27.38
CA LEU A 239 9.89 6.00 -28.26
C LEU A 239 11.21 6.76 -28.04
N THR A 240 11.62 6.92 -26.79
CA THR A 240 12.89 7.58 -26.46
C THR A 240 14.07 6.76 -27.00
N VAL A 241 14.07 5.46 -26.73
CA VAL A 241 15.06 4.50 -27.28
C VAL A 241 15.07 4.51 -28.81
N PHE A 242 13.90 4.56 -29.45
CA PHE A 242 13.79 4.67 -30.91
C PHE A 242 14.55 5.89 -31.44
N LEU A 243 14.27 7.05 -30.86
CA LEU A 243 14.85 8.31 -31.31
C LEU A 243 16.36 8.32 -31.06
N MET A 244 16.82 7.85 -29.90
CA MET A 244 18.24 7.76 -29.57
C MET A 244 18.99 6.82 -30.51
N THR A 245 18.48 5.61 -30.73
CA THR A 245 19.09 4.63 -31.64
C THR A 245 19.03 5.08 -33.10
N LEU A 246 17.96 5.76 -33.51
CA LEU A 246 17.83 6.36 -34.83
C LEU A 246 18.88 7.45 -35.05
N ILE A 247 19.13 8.32 -34.06
CA ILE A 247 20.16 9.38 -34.16
C ILE A 247 21.55 8.76 -34.19
N MET A 248 21.82 7.80 -33.29
CA MET A 248 23.14 7.19 -33.13
C MET A 248 23.56 6.36 -34.35
N PHE A 249 22.67 5.52 -34.87
CA PHE A 249 22.97 4.65 -36.00
C PHE A 249 22.55 5.23 -37.36
N ARG A 250 21.77 6.31 -37.37
CA ARG A 250 21.20 6.93 -38.60
C ARG A 250 20.49 5.91 -39.49
N SER A 251 19.86 4.90 -38.87
CA SER A 251 19.33 3.72 -39.53
C SER A 251 18.01 3.27 -38.92
N TRP A 252 16.93 3.46 -39.68
CA TRP A 252 15.58 3.07 -39.28
C TRP A 252 15.46 1.56 -39.04
N THR A 253 16.15 0.74 -39.83
CA THR A 253 16.10 -0.72 -39.68
C THR A 253 16.71 -1.18 -38.35
N ILE A 254 17.83 -0.58 -37.92
CA ILE A 254 18.45 -0.95 -36.63
C ILE A 254 17.59 -0.48 -35.46
N ALA A 255 17.07 0.74 -35.53
CA ALA A 255 16.19 1.27 -34.50
C ALA A 255 14.93 0.39 -34.32
N LEU A 256 14.33 -0.07 -35.42
CA LEU A 256 13.19 -1.00 -35.38
C LEU A 256 13.56 -2.38 -34.83
N ILE A 257 14.74 -2.92 -35.17
CA ILE A 257 15.23 -4.18 -34.59
C ILE A 257 15.32 -4.05 -33.08
N LEU A 258 16.02 -3.04 -32.57
CA LEU A 258 16.25 -2.88 -31.13
C LEU A 258 14.94 -2.72 -30.36
N ILE A 259 13.97 -1.97 -30.88
CA ILE A 259 12.64 -1.85 -30.25
C ILE A 259 11.88 -3.16 -30.26
N SER A 260 11.96 -3.92 -31.36
CA SER A 260 11.31 -5.23 -31.45
C SER A 260 11.87 -6.17 -30.38
N LEU A 261 13.16 -6.06 -30.08
CA LEU A 261 13.79 -6.82 -29.00
C LEU A 261 13.33 -6.35 -27.61
N CYS A 262 13.27 -5.04 -27.36
CA CYS A 262 12.69 -4.51 -26.12
C CYS A 262 11.24 -4.96 -25.92
N PHE A 263 10.47 -5.07 -27.00
CA PHE A 263 9.11 -5.58 -26.95
C PHE A 263 9.06 -7.05 -26.53
N ILE A 264 10.01 -7.89 -26.95
CA ILE A 264 10.12 -9.28 -26.49
C ILE A 264 10.41 -9.32 -24.98
N THR A 265 11.36 -8.52 -24.49
CA THR A 265 11.66 -8.43 -23.04
C THR A 265 10.42 -7.98 -22.25
N LEU A 266 9.72 -6.94 -22.75
CA LEU A 266 8.46 -6.44 -22.18
C LEU A 266 7.41 -7.56 -22.04
N MET A 267 7.20 -8.34 -23.11
CA MET A 267 6.24 -9.44 -23.09
C MET A 267 6.65 -10.55 -22.13
N THR A 268 7.95 -10.83 -22.00
CA THR A 268 8.43 -11.86 -21.05
C THR A 268 8.21 -11.43 -19.61
N GLN A 269 8.49 -10.17 -19.27
CA GLN A 269 8.22 -9.60 -17.94
C GLN A 269 6.73 -9.64 -17.58
N TYR A 270 5.85 -9.28 -18.51
CA TYR A 270 4.40 -9.43 -18.30
C TYR A 270 3.96 -10.88 -18.22
N GLY A 271 4.59 -11.79 -18.97
CA GLY A 271 4.39 -13.22 -18.88
C GLY A 271 4.74 -13.76 -17.49
N LEU A 272 5.89 -13.36 -16.95
CA LEU A 272 6.29 -13.70 -15.58
C LEU A 272 5.32 -13.10 -14.55
N GLY A 273 4.89 -11.84 -14.75
CA GLY A 273 3.82 -11.20 -13.96
C GLY A 273 2.52 -12.02 -13.93
N ALA A 274 2.05 -12.44 -15.11
CA ALA A 274 0.85 -13.24 -15.24
C ALA A 274 1.01 -14.62 -14.57
N TYR A 275 2.17 -15.26 -14.74
CA TYR A 275 2.48 -16.53 -14.11
C TYR A 275 2.52 -16.42 -12.57
N MET A 276 3.20 -15.40 -12.02
CA MET A 276 3.27 -15.17 -10.58
C MET A 276 1.90 -14.84 -9.98
N THR A 277 1.03 -14.15 -10.73
CA THR A 277 -0.37 -13.93 -10.31
C THR A 277 -1.15 -15.26 -10.28
N SER A 278 -0.89 -16.16 -11.23
CA SER A 278 -1.64 -17.43 -11.36
C SER A 278 -1.40 -18.40 -10.20
N ILE A 279 -0.23 -18.37 -9.59
CA ILE A 279 0.13 -19.26 -8.47
C ILE A 279 -0.45 -18.78 -7.12
N LYS A 280 -1.14 -17.63 -7.06
CA LYS A 280 -1.87 -17.10 -5.89
C LYS A 280 -1.09 -16.93 -4.58
N GLU A 281 0.23 -17.10 -4.60
CA GLU A 281 1.11 -16.93 -3.43
C GLU A 281 1.87 -15.60 -3.43
N TRP A 282 1.51 -14.67 -4.31
CA TRP A 282 2.32 -13.47 -4.55
C TRP A 282 1.71 -12.17 -4.02
N SER A 283 2.60 -11.25 -3.63
CA SER A 283 2.33 -9.92 -3.08
C SER A 283 1.39 -9.06 -3.94
N ALA A 284 0.53 -8.29 -3.26
CA ALA A 284 -0.39 -7.31 -3.85
C ALA A 284 0.32 -6.15 -4.60
N ASN A 285 1.64 -5.94 -4.38
CA ASN A 285 2.42 -4.89 -5.06
C ASN A 285 3.09 -5.35 -6.38
N LEU A 286 2.60 -6.45 -6.97
CA LEU A 286 3.19 -7.01 -8.19
C LEU A 286 3.30 -6.02 -9.35
N ALA A 287 2.27 -5.20 -9.55
CA ALA A 287 2.23 -4.22 -10.65
C ALA A 287 3.40 -3.21 -10.55
N PHE A 288 3.72 -2.77 -9.33
CA PHE A 288 4.83 -1.86 -9.09
C PHE A 288 6.19 -2.53 -9.39
N HIS A 289 6.39 -3.76 -8.91
CA HIS A 289 7.66 -4.48 -9.11
C HIS A 289 7.96 -4.73 -10.59
N VAL A 290 6.94 -5.13 -11.36
CA VAL A 290 7.05 -5.33 -12.81
C VAL A 290 7.48 -4.05 -13.51
N GLN A 291 6.92 -2.89 -13.12
CA GLN A 291 7.24 -1.63 -13.77
C GLN A 291 8.65 -1.11 -13.45
N VAL A 292 9.12 -1.31 -12.21
CA VAL A 292 10.51 -1.01 -11.81
C VAL A 292 11.49 -1.91 -12.55
N ALA A 293 11.23 -3.22 -12.59
CA ALA A 293 12.12 -4.14 -13.30
C ALA A 293 12.14 -3.88 -14.80
N LEU A 294 10.99 -3.54 -15.38
CA LEU A 294 10.87 -3.22 -16.80
C LEU A 294 11.69 -1.99 -17.21
N SER A 295 11.72 -0.94 -16.39
CA SER A 295 12.50 0.27 -16.70
C SER A 295 14.00 -0.04 -16.75
N ILE A 296 14.48 -0.88 -15.83
CA ILE A 296 15.86 -1.35 -15.77
C ILE A 296 16.15 -2.26 -16.98
N ALA A 297 15.28 -3.22 -17.25
CA ALA A 297 15.41 -4.18 -18.34
C ALA A 297 15.48 -3.48 -19.70
N MET A 298 14.57 -2.56 -19.98
CA MET A 298 14.57 -1.81 -21.24
C MET A 298 15.86 -1.00 -21.43
N GLY A 299 16.45 -0.44 -20.37
CA GLY A 299 17.74 0.24 -20.47
C GLY A 299 18.87 -0.73 -20.81
N LEU A 300 19.02 -1.78 -20.01
CA LEU A 300 20.13 -2.74 -20.15
C LEU A 300 20.03 -3.56 -21.44
N GLY A 301 18.83 -3.99 -21.84
CA GLY A 301 18.59 -4.72 -23.08
C GLY A 301 18.95 -3.90 -24.32
N VAL A 302 18.66 -2.60 -24.32
CA VAL A 302 19.08 -1.70 -25.41
C VAL A 302 20.59 -1.56 -25.45
N ASP A 303 21.24 -1.37 -24.30
CA ASP A 303 22.69 -1.23 -24.22
C ASP A 303 23.40 -2.46 -24.79
N TYR A 304 22.94 -3.67 -24.43
CA TYR A 304 23.48 -4.92 -24.99
C TYR A 304 23.25 -5.01 -26.51
N GLY A 305 22.06 -4.65 -26.99
CA GLY A 305 21.77 -4.63 -28.42
C GLY A 305 22.63 -3.63 -29.20
N VAL A 306 22.84 -2.43 -28.65
CA VAL A 306 23.70 -1.38 -29.21
C VAL A 306 25.14 -1.85 -29.33
N TYR A 307 25.69 -2.41 -28.23
CA TYR A 307 27.06 -2.92 -28.21
C TYR A 307 27.25 -4.04 -29.23
N MET A 308 26.32 -5.00 -29.27
CA MET A 308 26.36 -6.10 -30.23
C MET A 308 26.28 -5.61 -31.68
N VAL A 309 25.36 -4.70 -32.01
CA VAL A 309 25.24 -4.16 -33.38
C VAL A 309 26.48 -3.37 -33.79
N SER A 310 27.03 -2.55 -32.89
CA SER A 310 28.23 -1.77 -33.17
C SER A 310 29.41 -2.68 -33.48
N ARG A 311 29.64 -3.70 -32.64
CA ARG A 311 30.74 -4.64 -32.84
C ARG A 311 30.55 -5.50 -34.08
N LEU A 312 29.34 -6.00 -34.30
CA LEU A 312 29.01 -6.79 -35.47
C LEU A 312 29.26 -6.03 -36.78
N ARG A 313 28.96 -4.72 -36.81
CA ARG A 313 29.28 -3.86 -37.94
C ARG A 313 30.79 -3.73 -38.16
N GLU A 314 31.57 -3.52 -37.11
CA GLU A 314 33.02 -3.44 -37.19
C GLU A 314 33.62 -4.73 -37.76
N GLU A 315 33.22 -5.88 -37.21
CA GLU A 315 33.74 -7.18 -37.63
C GLU A 315 33.31 -7.53 -39.06
N ILE A 316 32.10 -7.18 -39.51
CA ILE A 316 31.68 -7.37 -40.91
C ILE A 316 32.54 -6.56 -41.89
N GLN A 317 32.99 -5.36 -41.49
CA GLN A 317 33.87 -4.54 -42.31
C GLN A 317 35.29 -5.12 -42.37
N VAL A 318 35.78 -5.69 -41.27
CA VAL A 318 37.13 -6.29 -41.19
C VAL A 318 37.19 -7.66 -41.85
N SER A 319 36.14 -8.48 -41.72
CA SER A 319 36.05 -9.85 -42.26
C SER A 319 35.61 -9.92 -43.74
N ALA A 320 35.79 -8.84 -44.52
CA ALA A 320 35.40 -8.79 -45.93
C ALA A 320 33.96 -9.26 -46.22
N ARG A 321 33.02 -8.94 -45.30
CA ARG A 321 31.60 -9.35 -45.34
C ARG A 321 31.32 -10.85 -45.14
N ASP A 322 32.26 -11.63 -44.62
CA ASP A 322 31.97 -12.98 -44.12
C ASP A 322 31.18 -12.90 -42.80
N TRP A 323 29.89 -13.24 -42.87
CA TRP A 323 28.98 -13.23 -41.72
C TRP A 323 29.43 -14.18 -40.60
N GLN A 324 29.88 -15.39 -40.95
CA GLN A 324 30.19 -16.40 -39.96
C GLN A 324 31.45 -16.01 -39.17
N GLN A 325 32.47 -15.53 -39.87
CA GLN A 325 33.69 -15.03 -39.24
C GLN A 325 33.40 -13.80 -38.36
N ALA A 326 32.62 -12.85 -38.86
CA ALA A 326 32.31 -11.63 -38.13
C ALA A 326 31.46 -11.90 -36.87
N LEU A 327 30.47 -12.79 -36.97
CA LEU A 327 29.65 -13.20 -35.82
C LEU A 327 30.50 -13.91 -34.77
N GLN A 328 31.38 -14.83 -35.18
CA GLN A 328 32.26 -15.53 -34.26
C GLN A 328 33.14 -14.55 -33.48
N LYS A 329 33.76 -13.57 -34.15
CA LYS A 329 34.59 -12.56 -33.49
C LYS A 329 33.80 -11.61 -32.59
N THR A 330 32.59 -11.26 -32.99
CA THR A 330 31.67 -10.45 -32.16
C THR A 330 31.31 -11.19 -30.87
N LEU A 331 30.99 -12.48 -30.96
CA LEU A 331 30.66 -13.31 -29.79
C LEU A 331 31.87 -13.57 -28.88
N GLU A 332 33.04 -13.83 -29.46
CA GLU A 332 34.30 -14.03 -28.71
C GLU A 332 34.69 -12.78 -27.89
N THR A 333 34.39 -11.58 -28.38
CA THR A 333 34.77 -10.31 -27.75
C THR A 333 33.61 -9.69 -26.95
N THR A 334 32.70 -9.01 -27.63
CA THR A 334 31.56 -8.32 -27.03
C THR A 334 30.57 -9.29 -26.40
N GLY A 335 30.33 -10.45 -27.03
CA GLY A 335 29.44 -11.46 -26.46
C GLY A 335 29.92 -11.97 -25.09
N SER A 336 31.20 -12.33 -24.99
CA SER A 336 31.84 -12.70 -23.72
C SER A 336 31.74 -11.59 -22.66
N ALA A 337 31.99 -10.33 -23.05
CA ALA A 337 31.87 -9.19 -22.15
C ALA A 337 30.43 -9.00 -21.62
N ILE A 338 29.41 -9.19 -22.46
CA ILE A 338 27.99 -9.13 -22.06
C ILE A 338 27.65 -10.24 -21.07
N VAL A 339 28.10 -11.48 -21.31
CA VAL A 339 27.88 -12.60 -20.38
C VAL A 339 28.54 -12.33 -19.02
N ILE A 340 29.76 -11.79 -19.02
CA ILE A 340 30.45 -11.41 -17.77
C ILE A 340 29.66 -10.33 -17.03
N SER A 341 29.19 -9.30 -17.73
CA SER A 341 28.34 -8.25 -17.15
C SER A 341 27.07 -8.84 -16.51
N MET A 342 26.39 -9.76 -17.19
CA MET A 342 25.22 -10.46 -16.66
C MET A 342 25.53 -11.22 -15.37
N VAL A 343 26.63 -12.00 -15.34
CA VAL A 343 27.02 -12.77 -14.15
C VAL A 343 27.30 -11.85 -12.97
N VAL A 344 27.98 -10.73 -13.19
CA VAL A 344 28.26 -9.74 -12.13
C VAL A 344 26.97 -9.09 -11.63
N LEU A 345 26.06 -8.68 -12.53
CA LEU A 345 24.79 -8.08 -12.16
C LEU A 345 23.90 -9.07 -11.42
N LEU A 346 23.71 -10.29 -11.93
CA LEU A 346 22.97 -11.35 -11.23
C LEU A 346 23.56 -11.63 -9.85
N GLY A 347 24.90 -11.69 -9.75
CA GLY A 347 25.60 -11.84 -8.47
C GLY A 347 25.26 -10.73 -7.47
N SER A 348 25.05 -9.50 -7.94
CA SER A 348 24.67 -8.36 -7.09
C SER A 348 23.23 -8.44 -6.55
N PHE A 349 22.34 -9.18 -7.22
CA PHE A 349 20.95 -9.37 -6.78
C PHE A 349 20.76 -10.57 -5.84
N ILE A 350 21.73 -11.48 -5.73
CA ILE A 350 21.65 -12.66 -4.83
C ILE A 350 21.34 -12.26 -3.36
N PRO A 351 21.96 -11.23 -2.76
CA PRO A 351 21.63 -10.83 -1.40
C PRO A 351 20.18 -10.34 -1.26
N LEU A 352 19.64 -9.68 -2.29
CA LEU A 352 18.24 -9.23 -2.30
C LEU A 352 17.28 -10.41 -2.43
N MET A 353 17.68 -11.49 -3.10
CA MET A 353 16.90 -12.73 -3.15
C MET A 353 16.86 -13.49 -1.82
N ASN A 354 17.67 -13.09 -0.82
CA ASN A 354 17.73 -13.73 0.50
C ASN A 354 17.13 -12.85 1.61
N THR A 355 16.37 -11.81 1.24
CA THR A 355 15.69 -10.92 2.18
C THR A 355 14.31 -11.46 2.55
N GLU A 356 13.87 -11.18 3.79
CA GLU A 356 12.51 -11.46 4.25
C GLU A 356 11.49 -10.42 3.74
N LEU A 357 11.98 -9.28 3.21
CA LEU A 357 11.12 -8.24 2.64
C LEU A 357 10.60 -8.68 1.27
N ALA A 358 9.35 -9.16 1.23
CA ALA A 358 8.69 -9.66 0.02
C ALA A 358 8.79 -8.71 -1.19
N ASN A 359 8.75 -7.39 -0.97
CA ASN A 359 8.85 -6.40 -2.04
C ASN A 359 10.26 -6.37 -2.69
N LEU A 360 11.32 -6.36 -1.87
CA LEU A 360 12.70 -6.36 -2.37
C LEU A 360 13.05 -7.68 -3.06
N TRP A 361 12.62 -8.78 -2.45
CA TRP A 361 12.75 -10.11 -3.03
C TRP A 361 12.09 -10.18 -4.42
N SER A 362 10.85 -9.69 -4.52
CA SER A 362 10.09 -9.65 -5.78
C SER A 362 10.83 -8.88 -6.88
N VAL A 363 11.26 -7.64 -6.58
CA VAL A 363 11.98 -6.80 -7.56
C VAL A 363 13.26 -7.49 -8.05
N SER A 364 14.01 -8.13 -7.14
CA SER A 364 15.24 -8.85 -7.50
C SER A 364 14.99 -10.02 -8.45
N LEU A 365 13.88 -10.75 -8.27
CA LEU A 365 13.48 -11.83 -9.15
C LEU A 365 13.13 -11.32 -10.55
N TYR A 366 12.33 -10.25 -10.65
CA TYR A 366 11.96 -9.66 -11.94
C TYR A 366 13.16 -9.09 -12.69
N ILE A 367 14.07 -8.37 -12.02
CA ILE A 367 15.28 -7.83 -12.67
C ILE A 367 16.18 -8.99 -13.14
N SER A 368 16.33 -10.04 -12.33
CA SER A 368 17.17 -11.18 -12.69
C SER A 368 16.64 -11.91 -13.94
N GLU A 369 15.33 -12.11 -14.04
CA GLU A 369 14.72 -12.71 -15.22
C GLU A 369 14.88 -11.81 -16.46
N ALA A 370 14.64 -10.50 -16.34
CA ALA A 370 14.88 -9.53 -17.41
C ALA A 370 16.31 -9.59 -17.94
N LEU A 371 17.32 -9.58 -17.05
CA LEU A 371 18.72 -9.62 -17.42
C LEU A 371 19.08 -10.87 -18.24
N ILE A 372 18.59 -12.02 -17.80
CA ILE A 372 18.81 -13.29 -18.51
C ILE A 372 18.18 -13.21 -19.90
N MET A 373 16.94 -12.73 -19.99
CA MET A 373 16.24 -12.59 -21.26
C MET A 373 16.93 -11.60 -22.20
N ASP A 374 17.36 -10.44 -21.70
CA ASP A 374 18.04 -9.41 -22.49
C ASP A 374 19.35 -9.93 -23.08
N VAL A 375 20.14 -10.68 -22.30
CA VAL A 375 21.38 -11.29 -22.80
C VAL A 375 21.09 -12.38 -23.83
N LEU A 376 20.11 -13.25 -23.59
CA LEU A 376 19.72 -14.28 -24.57
C LEU A 376 19.26 -13.64 -25.89
N ILE A 377 18.45 -12.58 -25.79
CA ILE A 377 17.96 -11.82 -26.94
C ILE A 377 19.12 -11.15 -27.69
N ALA A 378 20.05 -10.49 -26.99
CA ALA A 378 21.18 -9.81 -27.59
C ALA A 378 22.19 -10.75 -28.25
N LEU A 379 22.41 -11.94 -27.69
CA LEU A 379 23.39 -12.90 -28.21
C LEU A 379 22.83 -13.82 -29.30
N MET A 380 21.53 -14.15 -29.24
CA MET A 380 20.92 -15.12 -30.16
C MET A 380 19.98 -14.45 -31.17
N VAL A 381 18.98 -13.71 -30.69
CA VAL A 381 17.90 -13.18 -31.53
C VAL A 381 18.41 -12.01 -32.37
N LEU A 382 19.20 -11.11 -31.79
CA LEU A 382 19.69 -9.92 -32.48
C LEU A 382 20.57 -10.27 -33.70
N PRO A 383 21.60 -11.13 -33.62
CA PRO A 383 22.37 -11.51 -34.80
C PRO A 383 21.50 -12.17 -35.87
N LEU A 384 20.56 -13.03 -35.47
CA LEU A 384 19.64 -13.71 -36.40
C LEU A 384 18.79 -12.69 -37.19
N VAL A 385 18.21 -11.71 -36.50
CA VAL A 385 17.38 -10.69 -37.14
C VAL A 385 18.21 -9.74 -38.01
N VAL A 386 19.43 -9.39 -37.57
CA VAL A 386 20.36 -8.58 -38.38
C VAL A 386 20.77 -9.32 -39.66
N TYR A 387 21.05 -10.62 -39.58
CA TYR A 387 21.34 -11.44 -40.75
C TYR A 387 20.18 -11.49 -41.74
N TRP A 388 18.96 -11.62 -41.22
CA TRP A 388 17.75 -11.75 -42.04
C TRP A 388 17.35 -10.43 -42.72
N LEU A 389 17.35 -9.31 -42.00
CA LEU A 389 16.95 -8.00 -42.52
C LEU A 389 18.05 -7.29 -43.31
N ARG A 390 19.31 -7.75 -43.20
CA ARG A 390 20.50 -7.15 -43.84
C ARG A 390 20.50 -5.62 -43.80
N PRO A 391 20.48 -5.01 -42.60
CA PRO A 391 20.39 -3.56 -42.47
C PRO A 391 21.60 -2.89 -43.15
N ARG A 392 21.34 -1.86 -43.96
CA ARG A 392 22.37 -1.10 -44.71
C ARG A 392 23.47 -0.55 -43.81
N PHE A 393 23.16 -0.26 -42.56
CA PHE A 393 24.13 0.22 -41.58
C PHE A 393 25.26 -0.79 -41.33
N VAL A 394 24.93 -2.08 -41.30
CA VAL A 394 25.84 -3.18 -40.98
C VAL A 394 26.56 -3.67 -42.25
N PHE A 395 25.82 -3.93 -43.33
CA PHE A 395 26.38 -4.53 -44.56
C PHE A 395 26.85 -3.50 -45.61
N GLY A 396 26.53 -2.21 -45.45
CA GLY A 396 26.80 -1.17 -46.43
C GLY A 396 25.83 -1.21 -47.64
N ARG A 397 26.09 -0.40 -48.67
CA ARG A 397 25.42 -0.58 -49.98
C ARG A 397 26.00 -1.84 -50.62
N GLU A 398 25.16 -2.84 -50.87
CA GLU A 398 25.43 -3.82 -51.92
C GLU A 398 25.32 -3.05 -53.25
N SER A 399 26.42 -2.95 -53.99
CA SER A 399 26.36 -2.62 -55.40
C SER A 399 25.68 -3.79 -56.10
N VAL A 400 24.38 -3.65 -56.33
CA VAL A 400 23.66 -4.44 -57.33
C VAL A 400 24.10 -3.97 -58.71
#